data_AF-A0A3C1SHF2-F1
#
_entry.id   AF-A0A3C1SHF2-F1
#
_cell.length_a   1.000
_cell.length_b   1.000
_cell.length_c   1.000
_cell.angle_alpha   90.00
_cell.angle_beta   90.00
_cell.angle_gamma   90.00
#
_symmetry.space_group_name_H-M   'P 1'
#
loop_
_entity.id
_entity.type
_entity.pdbx_description
1 polymer ?
#
loop_
_entity_poly.entity_id
_entity_poly.type
_entity_poly.pdbx_seq_one_letter_code
_entity_poly.pdbx_strand_id
1 'polypeptide(L)'
;PPASPVKLVFIHHSTGGHWLADPNDYIYGGLGTALMNNNYYVSATNYEWGPNGIGSRTDIPNWTEWFTGENSSTIMNAVYSETGQNIGDFGAWSRLPTAPGGENTIVMFKSCFPNSNLYGNPDDPAASEPNDAYSVSNAKAVYNKILTYFQTRQDKLFVVITAPPQTENESPDDPDLSKARRAANARAFNNWLLNNWLSAYPYKNVAVFDYFN
;
A
#
# COMPACT_ATOMS: atom_id res chain seq x y z
N PRO A 1 1.43 5.89 20.99
CA PRO A 1 1.77 6.95 20.01
C PRO A 1 3.19 7.49 20.29
N PRO A 2 3.90 8.06 19.30
CA PRO A 2 5.19 8.69 19.54
C PRO A 2 5.04 9.92 20.45
N ALA A 3 6.07 10.18 21.26
CA ALA A 3 6.09 11.31 22.20
C ALA A 3 6.25 12.68 21.50
N SER A 4 6.75 12.68 20.27
CA SER A 4 6.93 13.86 19.43
C SER A 4 6.32 13.63 18.04
N PRO A 5 5.96 14.70 17.29
CA PRO A 5 5.45 14.58 15.93
C PRO A 5 6.36 13.74 15.01
N VAL A 6 5.77 12.80 14.28
CA VAL A 6 6.44 11.91 13.31
C VAL A 6 5.82 12.09 11.93
N LYS A 7 6.66 12.20 10.89
CA LYS A 7 6.20 12.26 9.50
C LYS A 7 5.88 10.87 8.94
N LEU A 8 4.71 10.78 8.31
CA LEU A 8 4.21 9.61 7.60
C LEU A 8 3.77 10.00 6.20
N VAL A 9 4.05 9.14 5.22
CA VAL A 9 3.50 9.24 3.87
C VAL A 9 2.68 8.00 3.53
N PHE A 10 1.50 8.21 2.94
CA PHE A 10 0.65 7.14 2.45
C PHE A 10 0.60 7.13 0.92
N ILE A 11 1.17 6.10 0.30
CA ILE A 11 1.11 5.87 -1.14
C ILE A 11 -0.18 5.12 -1.47
N HIS A 12 -1.11 5.77 -2.16
CA HIS A 12 -2.40 5.17 -2.44
C HIS A 12 -3.11 5.73 -3.66
N HIS A 13 -4.17 5.04 -4.05
CA HIS A 13 -5.25 5.51 -4.91
C HIS A 13 -6.61 5.35 -4.22
N SER A 14 -7.65 5.97 -4.78
CA SER A 14 -9.07 5.66 -4.51
C SER A 14 -9.39 5.55 -3.01
N THR A 15 -9.71 4.33 -2.53
CA THR A 15 -10.10 4.02 -1.15
C THR A 15 -9.11 4.50 -0.08
N GLY A 16 -7.85 4.78 -0.42
CA GLY A 16 -6.88 5.35 0.52
C GLY A 16 -7.16 6.81 0.83
N GLY A 17 -7.57 7.57 -0.20
CA GLY A 17 -7.95 8.97 -0.04
C GLY A 17 -9.22 9.08 0.81
N HIS A 18 -10.23 8.26 0.52
CA HIS A 18 -11.45 8.20 1.33
C HIS A 18 -11.19 7.75 2.77
N TRP A 19 -10.18 6.90 3.00
CA TRP A 19 -9.82 6.48 4.35
C TRP A 19 -9.15 7.61 5.14
N LEU A 20 -8.28 8.39 4.49
CA LEU A 20 -7.65 9.56 5.08
C LEU A 20 -8.64 10.69 5.37
N ALA A 21 -9.49 11.00 4.39
CA ALA A 21 -10.37 12.15 4.37
C ALA A 21 -11.23 12.26 5.62
N ASP A 22 -11.45 13.50 6.08
CA ASP A 22 -12.32 13.76 7.22
C ASP A 22 -13.77 13.39 6.87
N PRO A 23 -14.53 12.83 7.83
CA PRO A 23 -15.87 12.39 7.56
C PRO A 23 -16.80 13.57 7.20
N ASN A 24 -17.70 13.32 6.24
CA ASN A 24 -18.79 14.21 5.85
C ASN A 24 -20.00 13.37 5.39
N ASP A 25 -21.04 14.00 4.82
CA ASP A 25 -22.28 13.31 4.41
C ASP A 25 -22.06 12.14 3.42
N TYR A 26 -20.93 12.09 2.72
CA TYR A 26 -20.61 11.09 1.70
C TYR A 26 -19.29 10.33 1.95
N ILE A 27 -18.50 10.75 2.94
CA ILE A 27 -17.18 10.20 3.25
C ILE A 27 -17.18 9.76 4.71
N TYR A 28 -16.79 8.52 4.97
CA TYR A 28 -16.81 7.91 6.31
C TYR A 28 -15.40 7.61 6.85
N GLY A 29 -14.38 8.28 6.34
CA GLY A 29 -12.98 8.10 6.72
C GLY A 29 -12.64 8.64 8.12
N GLY A 30 -11.51 9.34 8.23
CA GLY A 30 -11.03 9.93 9.47
C GLY A 30 -9.70 9.35 9.96
N LEU A 31 -9.02 8.53 9.16
CA LEU A 31 -7.68 8.07 9.48
C LEU A 31 -6.72 9.26 9.66
N GLY A 32 -6.83 10.30 8.83
CA GLY A 32 -6.01 11.51 8.96
C GLY A 32 -6.15 12.17 10.33
N THR A 33 -7.39 12.40 10.76
CA THR A 33 -7.71 12.92 12.11
C THR A 33 -7.19 11.99 13.22
N ALA A 34 -7.40 10.67 13.10
CA ALA A 34 -6.94 9.71 14.10
C ALA A 34 -5.41 9.71 14.25
N LEU A 35 -4.68 9.77 13.13
CA LEU A 35 -3.23 9.87 13.08
C LEU A 35 -2.73 11.21 13.64
N MET A 36 -3.38 12.33 13.28
CA MET A 36 -3.08 13.65 13.81
C MET A 36 -3.17 13.67 15.34
N ASN A 37 -4.27 13.14 15.90
CA ASN A 37 -4.50 13.05 17.35
C ASN A 37 -3.47 12.16 18.07
N ASN A 38 -2.66 11.42 17.33
CA ASN A 38 -1.61 10.53 17.82
C ASN A 38 -0.20 10.97 17.42
N ASN A 39 0.02 12.27 17.16
CA ASN A 39 1.30 12.88 16.81
C ASN A 39 1.88 12.44 15.46
N TYR A 40 1.04 12.10 14.48
CA TYR A 40 1.51 11.86 13.11
C TYR A 40 1.16 13.03 12.18
N TYR A 41 2.16 13.55 11.48
CA TYR A 41 1.98 14.46 10.36
C TYR A 41 1.86 13.62 9.08
N VAL A 42 0.65 13.55 8.53
CA VAL A 42 0.34 12.69 7.37
C VAL A 42 0.42 13.48 6.08
N SER A 43 1.27 13.00 5.18
CA SER A 43 1.31 13.32 3.76
C SER A 43 0.81 12.12 2.96
N ALA A 44 0.48 12.33 1.69
CA ALA A 44 0.11 11.23 0.81
C ALA A 44 0.61 11.45 -0.61
N THR A 45 0.56 10.41 -1.42
CA THR A 45 0.70 10.49 -2.87
C THR A 45 -0.61 10.04 -3.51
N ASN A 46 -0.81 10.36 -4.78
CA ASN A 46 -2.00 9.94 -5.51
C ASN A 46 -1.73 9.82 -7.02
N TYR A 47 -2.77 9.67 -7.85
CA TYR A 47 -2.67 9.71 -9.30
C TYR A 47 -1.73 10.83 -9.79
N GLU A 48 -0.89 10.50 -10.77
CA GLU A 48 0.08 11.38 -11.42
C GLU A 48 1.19 11.96 -10.52
N TRP A 49 1.17 11.66 -9.23
CA TRP A 49 2.16 12.18 -8.29
C TRP A 49 3.58 11.68 -8.62
N GLY A 50 4.56 12.55 -8.40
CA GLY A 50 5.98 12.17 -8.33
C GLY A 50 6.67 11.97 -9.68
N PRO A 51 7.93 11.48 -9.66
CA PRO A 51 8.75 11.30 -10.85
C PRO A 51 8.04 10.48 -11.93
N ASN A 52 7.95 11.01 -13.14
CA ASN A 52 7.30 10.35 -14.30
C ASN A 52 5.88 9.83 -14.01
N GLY A 53 5.13 10.53 -13.15
CA GLY A 53 3.76 10.16 -12.78
C GLY A 53 3.67 8.78 -12.13
N ILE A 54 4.72 8.34 -11.42
CA ILE A 54 4.77 7.04 -10.72
C ILE A 54 3.57 6.79 -9.82
N GLY A 55 3.00 7.87 -9.27
CA GLY A 55 1.77 7.89 -8.51
C GLY A 55 0.64 7.15 -9.20
N SER A 56 0.54 7.10 -10.53
CA SER A 56 -0.51 6.36 -11.27
C SER A 56 -0.29 4.84 -11.36
N ARG A 57 0.79 4.29 -10.80
CA ARG A 57 1.17 2.88 -10.93
C ARG A 57 1.29 2.23 -9.55
N THR A 58 0.15 1.94 -8.91
CA THR A 58 0.10 1.35 -7.54
C THR A 58 -0.49 -0.06 -7.51
N ASP A 59 -0.62 -0.72 -8.65
CA ASP A 59 -1.00 -2.12 -8.70
C ASP A 59 0.15 -3.01 -8.20
N ILE A 60 -0.18 -4.23 -7.77
CA ILE A 60 0.76 -5.16 -7.15
C ILE A 60 2.03 -5.31 -8.01
N PRO A 61 1.97 -5.59 -9.33
CA PRO A 61 3.16 -5.69 -10.16
C PRO A 61 4.04 -4.42 -10.17
N ASN A 62 3.42 -3.25 -10.03
CA ASN A 62 4.12 -1.97 -10.11
C ASN A 62 5.03 -1.70 -8.92
N TRP A 63 4.84 -2.33 -7.76
CA TRP A 63 5.70 -2.08 -6.59
C TRP A 63 7.17 -2.34 -6.85
N THR A 64 7.49 -3.23 -7.79
CA THR A 64 8.87 -3.45 -8.22
C THR A 64 9.51 -2.20 -8.82
N GLU A 65 8.76 -1.39 -9.58
CA GLU A 65 9.20 -0.10 -10.14
C GLU A 65 9.53 0.92 -9.04
N TRP A 66 8.69 0.98 -7.99
CA TRP A 66 8.88 1.89 -6.86
C TRP A 66 10.12 1.56 -6.04
N PHE A 67 10.27 0.30 -5.62
CA PHE A 67 11.21 -0.09 -4.57
C PHE A 67 12.49 -0.75 -5.09
N THR A 68 12.47 -1.32 -6.30
CA THR A 68 13.61 -2.11 -6.80
C THR A 68 13.97 -1.83 -8.26
N GLY A 69 13.22 -0.96 -8.93
CA GLY A 69 13.44 -0.56 -10.31
C GLY A 69 14.60 0.41 -10.47
N GLU A 70 15.01 0.65 -11.71
CA GLU A 70 16.13 1.53 -12.05
C GLU A 70 15.98 2.95 -11.46
N ASN A 71 14.75 3.47 -11.44
CA ASN A 71 14.43 4.80 -10.90
C ASN A 71 14.04 4.79 -9.42
N SER A 72 14.16 3.65 -8.73
CA SER A 72 13.68 3.52 -7.34
C SER A 72 14.31 4.53 -6.39
N SER A 73 15.59 4.84 -6.54
CA SER A 73 16.27 5.85 -5.71
C SER A 73 15.62 7.23 -5.85
N THR A 74 15.35 7.68 -7.07
CA THR A 74 14.66 8.95 -7.36
C THR A 74 13.24 8.96 -6.83
N ILE A 75 12.50 7.86 -7.04
CA ILE A 75 11.11 7.72 -6.58
C ILE A 75 11.04 7.75 -5.06
N MET A 76 11.83 6.93 -4.38
CA MET A 76 11.78 6.81 -2.93
C MET A 76 12.33 8.04 -2.21
N ASN A 77 13.30 8.75 -2.79
CA ASN A 77 13.73 10.05 -2.26
C ASN A 77 12.59 11.09 -2.32
N ALA A 78 11.78 11.08 -3.37
CA ALA A 78 10.58 11.92 -3.44
C ALA A 78 9.56 11.53 -2.37
N VAL A 79 9.33 10.23 -2.16
CA VAL A 79 8.43 9.72 -1.10
C VAL A 79 8.89 10.17 0.28
N TYR A 80 10.19 10.06 0.59
CA TYR A 80 10.74 10.49 1.87
C TYR A 80 10.65 12.01 2.09
N SER A 81 10.68 12.79 1.01
CA SER A 81 10.60 14.26 1.07
C SER A 81 9.17 14.82 1.07
N GLU A 82 8.18 13.99 0.71
CA GLU A 82 6.78 14.43 0.55
C GLU A 82 6.20 15.09 1.81
N THR A 83 5.35 16.10 1.61
CA THR A 83 4.74 16.89 2.69
C THR A 83 3.34 17.41 2.36
N GLY A 84 2.91 17.31 1.11
CA GLY A 84 1.59 17.63 0.62
C GLY A 84 0.57 16.52 0.91
N GLN A 85 -0.70 16.89 0.78
CA GLN A 85 -1.82 15.96 0.94
C GLN A 85 -2.16 15.23 -0.37
N ASN A 86 -1.92 15.84 -1.54
CA ASN A 86 -2.23 15.18 -2.82
C ASN A 86 -3.65 14.58 -2.86
N ILE A 87 -4.63 15.37 -2.40
CA ILE A 87 -6.00 14.93 -2.06
C ILE A 87 -6.77 14.30 -3.23
N GLY A 88 -6.48 14.72 -4.47
CA GLY A 88 -7.32 14.43 -5.63
C GLY A 88 -8.78 14.82 -5.36
N ASP A 89 -9.71 13.98 -5.79
CA ASP A 89 -11.15 14.17 -5.58
C ASP A 89 -11.69 13.41 -4.35
N PHE A 90 -10.80 12.95 -3.46
CA PHE A 90 -11.19 12.04 -2.35
C PHE A 90 -11.47 12.74 -1.02
N GLY A 91 -11.26 14.06 -0.96
CA GLY A 91 -11.47 14.87 0.24
C GLY A 91 -10.18 15.20 1.00
N ALA A 92 -10.19 16.34 1.68
CA ALA A 92 -9.12 16.74 2.59
C ALA A 92 -9.25 16.03 3.93
N TRP A 93 -8.16 15.98 4.69
CA TRP A 93 -8.15 15.50 6.07
C TRP A 93 -7.44 16.47 7.01
N SER A 94 -7.82 16.43 8.27
CA SER A 94 -7.15 17.16 9.34
C SER A 94 -5.79 16.54 9.61
N ARG A 95 -4.78 17.40 9.68
CA ARG A 95 -3.39 17.02 9.98
C ARG A 95 -2.76 18.07 10.88
N LEU A 96 -1.63 17.74 11.50
CA LEU A 96 -0.87 18.69 12.30
C LEU A 96 -0.58 19.96 11.49
N PRO A 97 -0.77 21.17 12.06
CA PRO A 97 -0.72 22.42 11.31
C PRO A 97 0.71 22.80 10.87
N THR A 98 1.72 22.21 11.50
CA THR A 98 3.13 22.43 11.17
C THR A 98 3.80 21.10 10.88
N ALA A 99 4.43 20.99 9.71
CA ALA A 99 5.26 19.84 9.37
C ALA A 99 6.47 19.81 10.32
N PRO A 100 6.71 18.71 11.04
CA PRO A 100 8.00 18.54 11.70
C PRO A 100 9.10 18.44 10.62
N GLY A 101 10.33 18.83 10.98
CA GLY A 101 11.47 18.73 10.08
C GLY A 101 11.82 17.28 9.72
N GLY A 102 12.62 17.10 8.67
CA GLY A 102 13.12 15.80 8.25
C GLY A 102 12.22 15.04 7.27
N GLU A 103 12.58 13.78 7.05
CA GLU A 103 11.93 12.87 6.10
C GLU A 103 10.72 12.16 6.71
N ASN A 104 9.83 11.65 5.85
CA ASN A 104 8.90 10.59 6.22
C ASN A 104 9.71 9.38 6.73
N THR A 105 9.42 8.96 7.96
CA THR A 105 10.04 7.77 8.59
C THR A 105 9.09 6.57 8.57
N ILE A 106 7.82 6.81 8.24
CA ILE A 106 6.82 5.77 8.02
C ILE A 106 6.29 5.90 6.60
N VAL A 107 6.32 4.79 5.85
CA VAL A 107 5.72 4.66 4.52
C VAL A 107 4.61 3.64 4.58
N MET A 108 3.36 4.11 4.51
CA MET A 108 2.20 3.27 4.28
C MET A 108 1.99 3.14 2.77
N PHE A 109 1.62 1.95 2.29
CA PHE A 109 1.26 1.80 0.88
C PHE A 109 0.24 0.69 0.67
N LYS A 110 -0.57 0.83 -0.38
CA LYS A 110 -1.59 -0.15 -0.75
C LYS A 110 -1.85 -0.16 -2.24
N SER A 111 -2.30 -1.31 -2.74
CA SER A 111 -2.93 -1.42 -4.06
C SER A 111 -4.46 -1.27 -3.96
N CYS A 112 -5.13 -0.94 -5.07
CA CYS A 112 -6.58 -0.79 -5.11
C CYS A 112 -7.32 -2.15 -5.15
N PHE A 113 -8.63 -2.13 -4.90
CA PHE A 113 -9.46 -3.33 -4.86
C PHE A 113 -9.42 -4.21 -6.12
N PRO A 114 -9.14 -3.72 -7.36
CA PRO A 114 -8.97 -4.61 -8.51
C PRO A 114 -7.78 -5.57 -8.36
N ASN A 115 -6.83 -5.28 -7.48
CA ASN A 115 -5.72 -6.18 -7.16
C ASN A 115 -6.13 -7.39 -6.32
N SER A 116 -7.36 -7.42 -5.82
CA SER A 116 -7.99 -8.62 -5.25
C SER A 116 -8.56 -9.56 -6.32
N ASN A 117 -8.48 -9.21 -7.60
CA ASN A 117 -8.89 -10.07 -8.72
C ASN A 117 -7.78 -11.07 -9.11
N LEU A 118 -7.33 -11.92 -8.17
CA LEU A 118 -6.16 -12.78 -8.36
C LEU A 118 -6.48 -14.15 -8.99
N TYR A 119 -5.70 -14.50 -10.01
CA TYR A 119 -5.68 -15.80 -10.69
C TYR A 119 -4.74 -16.81 -10.02
N GLY A 120 -4.74 -18.03 -10.54
CA GLY A 120 -3.96 -19.16 -10.01
C GLY A 120 -4.71 -19.90 -8.89
N ASN A 121 -3.96 -20.49 -7.97
CA ASN A 121 -4.47 -21.23 -6.82
C ASN A 121 -4.06 -20.57 -5.50
N PRO A 122 -4.87 -20.73 -4.43
CA PRO A 122 -4.57 -20.17 -3.11
C PRO A 122 -3.19 -20.54 -2.57
N ASP A 123 -2.76 -21.78 -2.84
CA ASP A 123 -1.54 -22.38 -2.31
C ASP A 123 -0.34 -22.26 -3.26
N ASP A 124 -0.48 -21.57 -4.40
CA ASP A 124 0.62 -21.42 -5.35
C ASP A 124 1.85 -20.80 -4.65
N PRO A 125 3.05 -21.36 -4.85
CA PRO A 125 4.27 -20.78 -4.31
C PRO A 125 4.59 -19.45 -5.01
N ALA A 126 5.48 -18.66 -4.41
CA ALA A 126 6.01 -17.48 -5.10
C ALA A 126 6.67 -17.89 -6.42
N ALA A 127 6.43 -17.13 -7.48
CA ALA A 127 7.19 -17.28 -8.72
C ALA A 127 8.68 -16.97 -8.47
N SER A 128 9.56 -17.48 -9.33
CA SER A 128 11.00 -17.24 -9.20
C SER A 128 11.36 -15.76 -9.35
N GLU A 129 10.65 -15.06 -10.24
CA GLU A 129 10.79 -13.62 -10.45
C GLU A 129 9.41 -12.97 -10.64
N PRO A 130 9.25 -11.69 -10.25
CA PRO A 130 8.06 -10.92 -10.56
C PRO A 130 7.82 -10.76 -12.07
N ASN A 131 6.56 -10.61 -12.44
CA ASN A 131 6.06 -10.30 -13.78
C ASN A 131 4.77 -9.46 -13.68
N ASP A 132 4.06 -9.29 -14.79
CA ASP A 132 2.87 -8.42 -14.85
C ASP A 132 1.54 -9.16 -14.58
N ALA A 133 1.58 -10.45 -14.24
CA ALA A 133 0.37 -11.25 -14.05
C ALA A 133 -0.32 -10.97 -12.70
N TYR A 134 -1.64 -10.89 -12.70
CA TYR A 134 -2.45 -10.81 -11.48
C TYR A 134 -2.69 -12.21 -10.92
N SER A 135 -1.66 -12.87 -10.40
CA SER A 135 -1.77 -14.22 -9.80
C SER A 135 -1.23 -14.26 -8.38
N VAL A 136 -1.69 -15.24 -7.59
CA VAL A 136 -1.16 -15.48 -6.22
C VAL A 136 0.36 -15.68 -6.26
N SER A 137 0.86 -16.47 -7.20
CA SER A 137 2.28 -16.74 -7.37
C SER A 137 3.10 -15.48 -7.66
N ASN A 138 2.63 -14.63 -8.59
CA ASN A 138 3.32 -13.40 -8.93
C ASN A 138 3.24 -12.36 -7.81
N ALA A 139 2.08 -12.22 -7.16
CA ALA A 139 1.93 -11.31 -6.03
C ALA A 139 2.93 -11.64 -4.92
N LYS A 140 3.05 -12.92 -4.54
CA LYS A 140 4.09 -13.35 -3.58
C LYS A 140 5.51 -13.02 -4.05
N ALA A 141 5.81 -13.19 -5.35
CA ALA A 141 7.11 -12.84 -5.92
C ALA A 141 7.42 -11.34 -5.83
N VAL A 142 6.45 -10.47 -6.16
CA VAL A 142 6.60 -9.01 -6.02
C VAL A 142 6.90 -8.63 -4.58
N TYR A 143 6.12 -9.13 -3.62
CA TYR A 143 6.33 -8.79 -2.22
C TYR A 143 7.66 -9.33 -1.68
N ASN A 144 8.10 -10.53 -2.09
CA ASN A 144 9.44 -11.01 -1.79
C ASN A 144 10.54 -10.11 -2.38
N LYS A 145 10.34 -9.59 -3.60
CA LYS A 145 11.29 -8.69 -4.25
C LYS A 145 11.42 -7.36 -3.51
N ILE A 146 10.31 -6.70 -3.19
CA ILE A 146 10.37 -5.38 -2.50
C ILE A 146 10.85 -5.51 -1.06
N LEU A 147 10.70 -6.69 -0.43
CA LEU A 147 11.24 -6.95 0.91
C LEU A 147 12.76 -6.73 0.96
N THR A 148 13.49 -6.98 -0.13
CA THR A 148 14.94 -6.72 -0.19
C THR A 148 15.26 -5.24 -0.08
N TYR A 149 14.41 -4.36 -0.60
CA TYR A 149 14.56 -2.92 -0.39
C TYR A 149 14.37 -2.55 1.08
N PHE A 150 13.34 -3.09 1.73
CA PHE A 150 13.07 -2.81 3.15
C PHE A 150 14.22 -3.23 4.07
N GLN A 151 14.95 -4.30 3.73
CA GLN A 151 16.16 -4.72 4.47
C GLN A 151 17.24 -3.63 4.50
N THR A 152 17.32 -2.81 3.45
CA THR A 152 18.31 -1.72 3.34
C THR A 152 17.90 -0.45 4.09
N ARG A 153 16.63 -0.33 4.49
CA ARG A 153 16.03 0.88 5.09
C ARG A 153 15.45 0.60 6.47
N GLN A 154 16.28 0.06 7.37
CA GLN A 154 15.90 -0.17 8.77
C GLN A 154 15.64 1.13 9.55
N ASP A 155 16.03 2.27 8.99
CA ASP A 155 15.70 3.62 9.47
C ASP A 155 14.24 4.03 9.17
N LYS A 156 13.50 3.24 8.38
CA LYS A 156 12.11 3.49 7.99
C LYS A 156 11.21 2.35 8.41
N LEU A 157 9.97 2.65 8.82
CA LEU A 157 8.90 1.67 8.97
C LEU A 157 8.06 1.60 7.69
N PHE A 158 7.95 0.42 7.09
CA PHE A 158 7.05 0.16 5.97
C PHE A 158 5.80 -0.55 6.46
N VAL A 159 4.63 0.01 6.13
CA VAL A 159 3.34 -0.58 6.48
C VAL A 159 2.63 -0.95 5.18
N VAL A 160 2.58 -2.25 4.91
CA VAL A 160 1.83 -2.82 3.79
C VAL A 160 0.37 -2.90 4.20
N ILE A 161 -0.51 -2.24 3.49
CA ILE A 161 -1.95 -2.44 3.64
C ILE A 161 -2.39 -3.39 2.53
N THR A 162 -3.08 -4.47 2.88
CA THR A 162 -3.59 -5.41 1.88
C THR A 162 -4.55 -4.69 0.92
N ALA A 163 -4.61 -5.16 -0.34
CA ALA A 163 -5.60 -4.63 -1.28
C ALA A 163 -7.00 -4.82 -0.66
N PRO A 164 -7.92 -3.84 -0.77
CA PRO A 164 -9.27 -3.99 -0.23
C PRO A 164 -10.02 -5.16 -0.90
N PRO A 165 -11.02 -5.76 -0.24
CA PRO A 165 -11.91 -6.73 -0.87
C PRO A 165 -12.61 -6.13 -2.08
N GLN A 166 -12.70 -6.93 -3.16
CA GLN A 166 -13.55 -6.62 -4.30
C GLN A 166 -14.96 -7.16 -4.02
N THR A 167 -15.98 -6.35 -4.28
CA THR A 167 -17.37 -6.81 -4.20
C THR A 167 -17.69 -7.72 -5.38
N GLU A 168 -18.68 -8.60 -5.23
CA GLU A 168 -19.07 -9.53 -6.30
C GLU A 168 -19.47 -8.83 -7.61
N ASN A 169 -20.06 -7.63 -7.51
CA ASN A 169 -20.47 -6.82 -8.66
C ASN A 169 -19.27 -6.21 -9.41
N GLU A 170 -18.17 -5.92 -8.70
CA GLU A 170 -16.96 -5.36 -9.29
C GLU A 170 -16.06 -6.46 -9.89
N SER A 171 -16.24 -7.72 -9.49
CA SER A 171 -15.51 -8.85 -10.07
C SER A 171 -16.05 -9.18 -11.47
N PRO A 172 -15.21 -9.13 -12.53
CA PRO A 172 -15.67 -9.42 -13.90
C PRO A 172 -16.14 -10.87 -14.01
N ASP A 173 -17.08 -11.18 -14.91
CA ASP A 173 -17.38 -12.58 -15.22
C ASP A 173 -16.22 -13.17 -16.04
N ASP A 174 -15.82 -14.39 -15.69
CA ASP A 174 -14.68 -15.08 -16.31
C ASP A 174 -15.08 -16.56 -16.52
N PRO A 175 -15.02 -17.08 -17.76
CA PRO A 175 -15.44 -18.44 -18.08
C PRO A 175 -14.51 -19.50 -17.46
N ASP A 176 -13.26 -19.14 -17.17
CA ASP A 176 -12.21 -20.04 -16.70
C ASP A 176 -12.01 -19.97 -15.18
N LEU A 177 -12.38 -18.85 -14.53
CA LEU A 177 -12.21 -18.67 -13.09
C LEU A 177 -13.37 -17.95 -12.39
N SER A 178 -14.14 -18.72 -11.61
CA SER A 178 -15.26 -18.19 -10.82
C SER A 178 -14.86 -17.04 -9.88
N LYS A 179 -15.81 -16.14 -9.59
CA LYS A 179 -15.64 -15.04 -8.62
C LYS A 179 -15.25 -15.57 -7.23
N ALA A 180 -15.90 -16.65 -6.78
CA ALA A 180 -15.60 -17.31 -5.51
C ALA A 180 -14.13 -17.79 -5.44
N ARG A 181 -13.60 -18.32 -6.55
CA ARG A 181 -12.20 -18.75 -6.60
C ARG A 181 -11.23 -17.57 -6.55
N ARG A 182 -11.54 -16.46 -7.22
CA ARG A 182 -10.72 -15.22 -7.14
C ARG A 182 -10.75 -14.60 -5.74
N ALA A 183 -11.91 -14.58 -5.09
CA ALA A 183 -12.01 -14.17 -3.69
C ALA A 183 -11.19 -15.06 -2.75
N ALA A 184 -11.21 -16.39 -2.95
CA ALA A 184 -10.39 -17.32 -2.19
C ALA A 184 -8.88 -17.09 -2.41
N ASN A 185 -8.47 -16.82 -3.66
CA ASN A 185 -7.09 -16.48 -4.00
C ASN A 185 -6.63 -15.18 -3.30
N ALA A 186 -7.45 -14.12 -3.35
CA ALA A 186 -7.17 -12.86 -2.66
C ALA A 186 -7.03 -13.04 -1.15
N ARG A 187 -7.95 -13.78 -0.52
CA ARG A 187 -7.89 -14.03 0.92
C ARG A 187 -6.66 -14.86 1.29
N ALA A 188 -6.32 -15.87 0.52
CA ALA A 188 -5.14 -16.68 0.76
C ALA A 188 -3.84 -15.86 0.64
N PHE A 189 -3.74 -15.01 -0.38
CA PHE A 189 -2.62 -14.10 -0.53
C PHE A 189 -2.49 -13.11 0.65
N ASN A 190 -3.59 -12.49 1.07
CA ASN A 190 -3.59 -11.55 2.20
C ASN A 190 -3.29 -12.23 3.54
N ASN A 191 -3.82 -13.45 3.76
CA ASN A 191 -3.46 -14.26 4.93
C ASN A 191 -1.97 -14.62 4.92
N TRP A 192 -1.38 -14.89 3.74
CA TRP A 192 0.05 -15.15 3.62
C TRP A 192 0.88 -13.89 3.93
N LEU A 193 0.49 -12.71 3.42
CA LEU A 193 1.14 -11.44 3.77
C LEU A 193 1.15 -11.23 5.28
N LEU A 194 0.00 -11.42 5.93
CA LEU A 194 -0.16 -11.20 7.37
C LEU A 194 0.62 -12.20 8.22
N ASN A 195 0.54 -13.50 7.89
CA ASN A 195 0.97 -14.55 8.81
C ASN A 195 2.32 -15.20 8.44
N ASN A 196 2.75 -15.12 7.18
CA ASN A 196 3.84 -15.95 6.68
C ASN A 196 4.97 -15.16 6.02
N TRP A 197 4.65 -14.08 5.29
CA TRP A 197 5.63 -13.34 4.47
C TRP A 197 6.84 -12.85 5.27
N LEU A 198 6.63 -12.40 6.50
CA LEU A 198 7.68 -11.88 7.38
C LEU A 198 8.26 -12.90 8.36
N SER A 199 7.87 -14.18 8.27
CA SER A 199 8.26 -15.21 9.27
C SER A 199 9.77 -15.42 9.43
N ALA A 200 10.53 -15.24 8.35
CA ALA A 200 12.00 -15.31 8.34
C ALA A 200 12.66 -13.93 8.25
N TYR A 201 11.89 -12.84 8.32
CA TYR A 201 12.41 -11.49 8.19
C TYR A 201 13.11 -11.07 9.50
N PRO A 202 14.41 -10.73 9.49
CA PRO A 202 15.17 -10.54 10.73
C PRO A 202 14.95 -9.16 11.38
N TYR A 203 14.31 -8.23 10.68
CA TYR A 203 14.15 -6.85 11.12
C TYR A 203 12.70 -6.55 11.53
N LYS A 204 12.51 -5.44 12.26
CA LYS A 204 11.21 -5.03 12.82
C LYS A 204 10.64 -3.80 12.13
N ASN A 205 11.04 -3.57 10.88
CA ASN A 205 10.75 -2.34 10.14
C ASN A 205 9.72 -2.55 9.01
N VAL A 206 9.01 -3.67 9.02
CA VAL A 206 7.89 -3.96 8.12
C VAL A 206 6.70 -4.47 8.93
N ALA A 207 5.51 -3.95 8.66
CA ALA A 207 4.25 -4.40 9.24
C ALA A 207 3.20 -4.59 8.14
N VAL A 208 2.22 -5.46 8.38
CA VAL A 208 1.08 -5.69 7.47
C VAL A 208 -0.20 -5.32 8.20
N PHE A 209 -1.03 -4.49 7.56
CA PHE A 209 -2.40 -4.17 7.99
C PHE A 209 -3.37 -4.86 7.04
N ASP A 210 -4.15 -5.79 7.55
CA ASP A 210 -5.16 -6.48 6.74
C ASP A 210 -6.41 -5.61 6.61
N TYR A 211 -6.61 -5.01 5.44
CA TYR A 211 -7.73 -4.12 5.17
C TYR A 211 -9.07 -4.85 5.01
N PHE A 212 -9.08 -6.20 5.01
CA PHE A 212 -10.30 -7.00 4.99
C PHE A 212 -11.00 -7.08 6.35
N ASN A 213 -10.28 -6.90 7.47
CA ASN A 213 -10.79 -7.13 8.84
C ASN A 213 -10.66 -5.87 9.71
#